data_AF-A0A7Y4L4Q4-F1
#
_entry.id   AF-A0A7Y4L4Q4-F1
#
_cell.length_a   1.000
_cell.length_b   1.000
_cell.length_c   1.000
_cell.angle_alpha   90.00
_cell.angle_beta   90.00
_cell.angle_gamma   90.00
#
_symmetry.space_group_name_H-M   'P 1'
#
loop_
_entity.id
_entity.type
_entity.pdbx_description
1 polymer ?
#
loop_
_entity_poly.entity_id
_entity_poly.type
_entity_poly.pdbx_seq_one_letter_code
_entity_poly.pdbx_strand_id
1 'polypeptide(L)'
;MNRHVMTLPQRWADELGMDSAADVTTELRERFEHLSRFVLTDEMPRVGEVSAEAATAYGDFCILVGFLADAHNVLTRKETRR
;
A
#
# COMPACT_ATOMS: atom_id res chain seq x y z
N MET A 1 5.94 -24.52 19.46
CA MET A 1 5.13 -23.41 18.92
C MET A 1 5.67 -23.09 17.53
N ASN A 2 5.00 -23.56 16.46
CA ASN A 2 5.45 -23.31 15.10
C ASN A 2 5.28 -21.83 14.78
N ARG A 3 6.39 -21.11 14.61
CA ARG A 3 6.40 -19.71 14.20
C ARG A 3 6.10 -19.69 12.70
N HIS A 4 4.83 -19.65 12.32
CA HIS A 4 4.46 -19.48 10.92
C HIS A 4 5.12 -18.19 10.41
N VAL A 5 6.02 -18.33 9.45
CA VAL A 5 6.65 -17.20 8.78
C VAL A 5 5.58 -16.57 7.91
N MET A 6 4.94 -15.51 8.42
CA MET A 6 3.97 -14.73 7.66
C MET A 6 4.67 -14.08 6.47
N THR A 7 4.15 -14.29 5.27
CA THR A 7 4.66 -13.66 4.06
C THR A 7 4.19 -12.22 3.98
N LEU A 8 4.91 -11.36 3.24
CA LEU A 8 4.52 -9.97 3.04
C LEU A 8 3.10 -9.84 2.44
N PRO A 9 2.71 -10.63 1.41
CA PRO A 9 1.34 -10.62 0.91
C PRO A 9 0.30 -11.05 1.95
N GLN A 10 0.59 -12.06 2.78
CA GLN A 10 -0.35 -12.49 3.81
C GLN A 10 -0.61 -11.38 4.84
N ARG A 11 0.46 -10.72 5.28
CA ARG A 11 0.35 -9.59 6.21
C ARG A 11 -0.55 -8.48 5.66
N TRP A 12 -0.33 -8.12 4.40
CA TRP A 12 -1.07 -7.02 3.77
C TRP A 12 -2.50 -7.42 3.41
N ALA A 13 -2.78 -8.69 3.14
CA ALA A 13 -4.16 -9.18 3.06
C ALA A 13 -4.88 -8.95 4.38
N ASP A 14 -4.26 -9.31 5.51
CA ASP A 14 -4.85 -9.13 6.84
C ASP A 14 -5.05 -7.63 7.16
N GLU A 15 -4.06 -6.77 6.86
CA GLU A 15 -4.15 -5.31 7.09
C GLU A 15 -5.21 -4.64 6.21
N LEU A 16 -5.44 -5.14 4.99
CA LEU A 16 -6.45 -4.62 4.06
C LEU A 16 -7.83 -5.28 4.24
N GLY A 17 -7.95 -6.27 5.12
CA GLY A 17 -9.19 -7.03 5.31
C GLY A 17 -9.59 -7.88 4.09
N MET A 18 -8.60 -8.39 3.34
CA MET A 18 -8.80 -9.20 2.15
C MET A 18 -8.78 -10.69 2.48
N ASP A 19 -9.66 -11.46 1.83
CA ASP A 19 -9.75 -12.92 2.03
C ASP A 19 -8.57 -13.69 1.39
N SER A 20 -7.83 -13.06 0.48
CA SER A 20 -6.83 -13.72 -0.35
C SER A 20 -5.56 -12.89 -0.51
N ALA A 21 -4.44 -13.47 -0.08
CA ALA A 21 -3.11 -12.90 -0.28
C ALA A 21 -2.67 -12.85 -1.76
N ALA A 22 -3.34 -13.59 -2.64
CA ALA A 22 -3.05 -13.55 -4.08
C ALA A 22 -3.49 -12.22 -4.72
N ASP A 23 -4.51 -11.57 -4.15
CA ASP A 23 -5.14 -10.38 -4.73
C ASP A 23 -4.48 -9.08 -4.26
N VAL A 24 -3.65 -9.12 -3.22
CA VAL A 24 -2.93 -7.95 -2.66
C VAL A 24 -2.13 -7.21 -3.73
N THR A 25 -1.52 -7.92 -4.68
CA THR A 25 -0.74 -7.28 -5.75
C THR A 25 -1.63 -6.48 -6.70
N THR A 26 -2.84 -6.97 -6.97
CA THR A 26 -3.82 -6.29 -7.81
C THR A 26 -4.35 -5.05 -7.09
N GLU A 27 -4.74 -5.19 -5.83
CA GLU A 27 -5.23 -4.09 -4.98
C GLU A 27 -4.20 -2.94 -4.88
N LEU A 28 -2.93 -3.27 -4.58
CA LEU A 28 -1.87 -2.26 -4.50
C LEU A 28 -1.64 -1.56 -5.85
N ARG A 29 -1.82 -2.27 -6.97
CA ARG A 29 -1.71 -1.68 -8.31
C ARG A 29 -2.85 -0.71 -8.59
N GLU A 30 -4.08 -1.07 -8.25
CA GLU A 30 -5.26 -0.22 -8.47
C GLU A 30 -5.16 1.07 -7.63
N ARG A 31 -4.73 0.97 -6.38
CA ARG A 31 -4.46 2.14 -5.52
C ARG A 31 -3.37 3.04 -6.07
N PHE A 32 -2.28 2.45 -6.56
CA PHE A 32 -1.21 3.22 -7.20
C PHE A 32 -1.70 3.94 -8.46
N GLU A 33 -2.54 3.28 -9.27
CA GLU A 33 -3.12 3.88 -10.46
C GLU A 33 -4.07 5.04 -10.11
N HIS A 34 -4.94 4.86 -9.11
CA HIS A 34 -5.83 5.91 -8.61
C HIS A 34 -5.01 7.11 -8.09
N LEU A 35 -4.04 6.87 -7.21
CA LEU A 35 -3.16 7.92 -6.68
C LEU A 35 -2.39 8.64 -7.79
N SER A 36 -1.87 7.91 -8.78
CA SER A 36 -1.11 8.49 -9.89
C SER A 36 -1.99 9.41 -10.74
N ARG A 37 -3.21 8.99 -11.06
CA ARG A 37 -4.16 9.83 -11.78
C ARG A 37 -4.46 11.10 -10.98
N PHE A 38 -4.76 10.97 -9.69
CA PHE A 38 -5.06 12.10 -8.82
C PHE A 38 -3.91 13.09 -8.67
N VAL A 39 -2.67 12.62 -8.53
CA VAL A 39 -1.50 13.51 -8.41
C VAL A 39 -1.12 14.17 -9.73
N LEU A 40 -1.34 13.47 -10.85
CA LEU A 40 -0.99 13.97 -12.19
C LEU A 40 -2.10 14.83 -12.83
N THR A 41 -3.30 14.88 -12.25
CA THR A 41 -4.28 15.89 -12.62
C THR A 41 -3.79 17.28 -12.19
N ASP A 42 -3.86 18.25 -13.11
CA ASP A 42 -3.41 19.65 -12.92
C ASP A 42 -4.29 20.42 -11.90
N GLU A 43 -5.37 19.80 -11.41
CA GLU A 43 -6.31 20.35 -10.45
C GLU A 43 -6.03 19.85 -9.03
N MET A 44 -4.91 20.27 -8.45
CA MET A 44 -4.72 20.08 -7.01
C MET A 44 -5.79 20.85 -6.23
N PRO A 45 -6.55 20.19 -5.33
CA PRO A 45 -7.57 20.87 -4.55
C PRO A 45 -6.97 22.01 -3.74
N ARG A 46 -7.69 23.13 -3.63
CA ARG A 46 -7.25 24.25 -2.81
C ARG A 46 -7.26 23.85 -1.33
N VAL A 47 -6.33 24.43 -0.56
CA VAL A 47 -6.27 24.24 0.90
C VAL A 47 -7.62 24.62 1.52
N GLY A 48 -8.27 23.65 2.17
CA GLY A 48 -9.58 23.82 2.81
C GLY A 48 -10.74 23.13 2.08
N GLU A 49 -10.54 22.68 0.84
CA GLU A 49 -11.53 21.90 0.08
C GLU A 49 -11.10 20.42 0.02
N VAL A 50 -11.41 19.66 1.08
CA VAL A 50 -11.15 18.21 1.10
C VAL A 50 -12.30 17.51 0.40
N SER A 51 -12.12 17.19 -0.88
CA SER A 51 -13.04 16.30 -1.60
C SER A 51 -12.92 14.87 -1.08
N ALA A 52 -13.98 14.07 -1.27
CA ALA A 52 -13.92 12.64 -0.98
C ALA A 52 -12.79 11.94 -1.77
N GLU A 53 -12.54 12.40 -2.99
CA GLU A 53 -11.45 11.90 -3.84
C GLU A 53 -10.07 12.20 -3.24
N ALA A 54 -9.85 13.41 -2.71
CA ALA A 54 -8.61 13.77 -2.02
C ALA A 54 -8.38 12.92 -0.76
N ALA A 55 -9.45 12.64 0.00
CA ALA A 55 -9.37 11.76 1.16
C ALA A 55 -9.01 10.32 0.77
N THR A 56 -9.61 9.79 -0.30
CA THR A 56 -9.28 8.47 -0.84
C THR A 56 -7.83 8.40 -1.31
N ALA A 57 -7.38 9.38 -2.11
CA ALA A 57 -6.00 9.43 -2.60
C ALA A 57 -4.97 9.51 -1.45
N TYR A 58 -5.28 10.27 -0.39
CA TYR A 58 -4.44 10.30 0.80
C TYR A 58 -4.38 8.95 1.52
N GLY A 59 -5.51 8.23 1.60
CA GLY A 59 -5.57 6.88 2.13
C GLY A 59 -4.70 5.90 1.31
N ASP A 60 -4.82 5.95 -0.01
CA ASP A 60 -4.02 5.11 -0.92
C ASP A 60 -2.52 5.39 -0.78
N PHE A 61 -2.14 6.67 -0.66
CA PHE A 61 -0.76 7.05 -0.38
C PHE A 61 -0.24 6.43 0.92
N CYS A 62 -1.00 6.54 2.02
CA CYS A 62 -0.60 5.96 3.31
C CYS A 62 -0.39 4.44 3.23
N ILE A 63 -1.29 3.75 2.53
CA ILE A 63 -1.21 2.30 2.32
C ILE A 63 0.02 1.91 1.51
N LEU A 64 0.29 2.60 0.39
CA LEU A 64 1.44 2.32 -0.45
C LEU A 64 2.77 2.58 0.28
N VAL A 65 2.85 3.64 1.08
CA VAL A 65 4.03 3.93 1.93
C VAL A 65 4.27 2.82 2.94
N GLY A 66 3.22 2.35 3.62
CA GLY A 66 3.31 1.23 4.55
C GLY A 66 3.86 -0.03 3.86
N PHE A 67 3.32 -0.37 2.70
CA PHE A 67 3.73 -1.56 1.96
C PHE A 67 5.19 -1.49 1.54
N LEU A 68 5.63 -0.34 1.00
CA LEU A 68 7.01 -0.14 0.58
C LEU A 68 7.98 -0.19 1.76
N ALA A 69 7.62 0.36 2.92
CA ALA A 69 8.44 0.27 4.13
C ALA A 69 8.65 -1.18 4.58
N ASP A 70 7.59 -2.00 4.57
CA ASP A 70 7.68 -3.41 4.89
C ASP A 70 8.46 -4.21 3.84
N ALA A 71 8.24 -3.94 2.55
CA ALA A 71 8.98 -4.55 1.46
C ALA A 71 10.48 -4.26 1.57
N HIS A 72 10.84 -3.01 1.84
CA HIS A 72 12.22 -2.60 2.11
C HIS A 72 12.81 -3.39 3.28
N ASN A 73 12.12 -3.47 4.42
CA ASN A 73 12.57 -4.24 5.57
C ASN A 73 12.80 -5.72 5.25
N VAL A 74 11.93 -6.34 4.44
CA VAL A 74 12.09 -7.73 4.00
C VAL A 74 13.32 -7.90 3.10
N LEU A 75 13.55 -6.96 2.18
CA LEU A 75 14.69 -6.98 1.26
C LEU A 75 16.02 -6.80 2.01
N THR A 76 16.13 -5.79 2.87
CA THR A 76 17.36 -5.54 3.64
C THR A 76 17.68 -6.68 4.62
N ARG A 77 16.66 -7.27 5.29
CA ARG A 77 16.89 -8.44 6.17
C ARG A 77 17.36 -9.69 5.44
N LYS A 78 17.03 -9.84 4.15
CA LYS A 78 17.56 -10.93 3.32
C LYS A 78 19.01 -10.69 2.91
N GLU A 79 19.40 -9.44 2.70
CA GLU A 79 20.78 -9.05 2.39
C GLU A 79 21.72 -9.32 3.56
N THR A 80 21.37 -8.92 4.78
CA THR A 80 22.21 -9.13 5.98
C THR A 80 22.39 -10.62 6.37
N ARG A 81 21.59 -11.52 5.80
CA ARG A 81 21.66 -12.97 6.08
C ARG A 81 22.42 -13.77 5.01
N ARG A 82 22.92 -13.12 3.96
CA ARG A 82 23.83 -13.71 2.96
C ARG A 82 25.27 -13.45 3.35
#